data_AF-A0A382ZST1-F1
#
_entry.id   AF-A0A382ZST1-F1
#
_cell.length_a   1.000
_cell.length_b   1.000
_cell.length_c   1.000
_cell.angle_alpha   90.00
_cell.angle_beta   90.00
_cell.angle_gamma   90.00
#
_symmetry.space_group_name_H-M   'P 1'
#
loop_
_entity.id
_entity.type
_entity.pdbx_description
1 polymer ?
#
loop_
_entity_poly.entity_id
_entity_poly.type
_entity_poly.pdbx_seq_one_letter_code
_entity_poly.pdbx_strand_id
1 'polypeptide(L)' 'MNGIVHICGFVFCLAAAGLVAADDWPQWRGVERDGVWRETGIVKELPKKLSFLWRAPVGMG' A
#
# COMPACT_ATOMS: atom_id res chain seq x y z
N MET A 1 21.72 29.15 14.84
CA MET A 1 22.22 27.98 14.08
C MET A 1 21.44 26.71 14.43
N ASN A 2 21.21 26.41 15.70
CA ASN A 2 20.46 25.20 16.12
C ASN A 2 19.02 25.14 15.56
N GLY A 3 18.27 26.24 15.54
CA GLY A 3 16.89 26.24 15.03
C GLY A 3 16.76 25.85 13.54
N ILE A 4 17.72 26.24 12.70
CA ILE A 4 17.73 25.90 11.27
C ILE A 4 17.94 24.39 11.07
N VAL A 5 18.83 23.77 11.88
CA VAL A 5 19.09 22.33 11.82
C VAL A 5 17.85 21.52 12.19
N HIS A 6 17.09 21.95 13.20
CA HIS A 6 15.84 21.28 13.60
C HIS A 6 14.75 21.42 12.53
N ILE A 7 14.63 22.60 11.91
CA ILE A 7 13.67 22.83 10.82
C ILE A 7 14.02 21.98 9.60
N CYS A 8 15.29 21.97 9.18
CA CYS A 8 15.77 21.12 8.09
C CYS A 8 15.54 19.62 8.38
N GLY A 9 15.83 19.17 9.60
CA GLY A 9 15.58 17.80 10.03
C GLY A 9 14.10 17.43 10.01
N PHE A 10 13.23 18.32 10.48
CA PHE A 10 11.78 18.11 10.46
C PHE A 10 11.21 18.02 9.04
N VAL A 11 11.62 18.92 8.15
CA VAL A 11 11.22 18.90 6.73
C VAL A 11 11.70 17.61 6.04
N PHE A 12 12.93 17.18 6.33
CA PHE A 12 13.48 15.93 5.80
C PHE A 12 12.68 14.70 6.27
N CYS A 13 12.33 14.62 7.56
CA CYS A 13 11.50 13.54 8.10
C CYS A 13 10.11 13.49 7.44
N LEU A 14 9.47 14.63 7.22
CA LEU A 14 8.17 14.70 6.54
C LEU A 14 8.25 14.24 5.08
N ALA A 15 9.31 14.60 4.36
CA ALA A 15 9.52 14.18 2.98
C ALA A 15 9.78 12.66 2.86
N ALA A 16 10.49 12.07 3.82
CA ALA A 16 10.80 10.64 3.84
C ALA A 16 9.59 9.74 4.15
N ALA A 17 8.61 10.23 4.91
CA ALA A 17 7.43 9.46 5.31
C ALA A 17 6.57 8.97 4.12
N GLY A 18 6.64 9.66 2.96
CA GLY A 18 5.93 9.27 1.74
C GLY A 18 6.68 8.25 0.86
N LEU A 19 7.92 7.88 1.20
CA LEU A 19 8.74 6.94 0.42
C LEU A 19 8.57 5.47 0.82
N VAL A 20 7.61 5.15 1.70
CA VAL A 20 7.30 3.76 2.05
C VAL A 20 6.60 3.09 0.86
N ALA A 21 7.31 2.17 0.20
CA ALA A 21 6.73 1.26 -0.78
C ALA A 21 5.99 0.16 -0.02
N ALA A 22 4.65 0.23 0.02
CA ALA A 22 3.84 -0.94 0.33
C ALA A 22 3.82 -1.81 -0.93
N ASP A 23 4.74 -2.77 -1.04
CA ASP A 23 4.83 -3.66 -2.21
C ASP A 23 3.49 -4.35 -2.50
N ASP A 24 2.73 -4.68 -1.45
CA ASP A 24 1.44 -5.37 -1.56
C ASP A 24 0.29 -4.46 -2.06
N TRP A 25 0.37 -3.15 -1.82
CA TRP A 25 -0.65 -2.19 -2.27
C TRP A 25 -0.08 -0.77 -2.41
N PRO A 26 0.60 -0.45 -3.51
CA PRO A 26 1.34 0.81 -3.63
C PRO A 26 0.41 2.03 -3.69
N GLN A 27 -0.75 1.90 -4.35
CA GLN A 27 -1.77 2.94 -4.45
C GLN A 27 -3.07 2.42 -5.07
N TRP A 28 -4.12 3.26 -5.06
CA TRP A 28 -5.37 2.96 -5.76
C TRP A 28 -5.12 2.69 -7.25
N ARG A 29 -5.64 1.56 -7.74
CA ARG A 29 -5.47 1.06 -9.13
C ARG A 29 -4.03 0.69 -9.51
N GLY A 30 -3.17 0.41 -8.53
CA GLY A 30 -1.80 -0.07 -8.77
C GLY A 30 -0.85 1.04 -9.25
N VAL A 31 0.40 0.67 -9.49
CA VAL A 31 1.51 1.61 -9.80
C VAL A 31 1.18 2.53 -10.98
N GLU A 32 0.57 2.00 -12.05
CA GLU A 32 0.21 2.76 -13.25
C GLU A 32 -1.18 3.44 -13.16
N ARG A 33 -1.93 3.22 -12.07
CA ARG A 33 -3.30 3.73 -11.86
C ARG A 33 -4.31 3.28 -12.92
N ASP A 34 -3.98 2.28 -13.71
CA ASP A 34 -4.78 1.75 -14.80
C ASP A 34 -5.75 0.64 -14.31
N GLY A 35 -5.48 0.03 -13.15
CA GLY A 35 -6.24 -1.10 -12.64
C GLY A 35 -5.88 -2.42 -13.34
N VAL A 36 -4.75 -2.47 -14.05
CA VAL A 36 -4.24 -3.68 -14.70
C VAL A 36 -3.43 -4.48 -13.69
N TRP A 37 -3.82 -5.73 -13.47
CA TRP A 37 -3.08 -6.69 -12.66
C TRP A 37 -1.88 -7.24 -13.46
N ARG A 38 -0.65 -7.11 -12.93
CA ARG A 38 0.60 -7.49 -13.62
C ARG A 38 1.40 -8.63 -12.96
N GLU A 39 0.98 -9.08 -11.77
CA GLU A 39 1.58 -10.23 -11.09
C GLU A 39 1.58 -11.48 -12.00
N THR A 40 2.64 -12.28 -11.90
CA THR A 40 2.75 -13.58 -12.59
C THR A 40 2.63 -14.73 -11.57
N GLY A 41 2.40 -15.96 -12.03
CA GLY A 41 2.27 -17.12 -11.12
C GLY A 41 0.93 -17.21 -10.36
N ILE A 42 -0.02 -16.31 -10.64
CA ILE A 42 -1.38 -16.38 -10.10
C ILE A 42 -2.22 -17.44 -10.83
N VAL A 43 -3.26 -17.93 -10.14
CA VAL A 43 -4.21 -18.89 -10.73
C VAL A 43 -5.01 -18.25 -11.86
N LYS A 44 -5.18 -18.97 -12.97
CA LYS A 44 -6.01 -18.53 -14.11
C LYS A 44 -7.50 -18.69 -13.85
N GLU A 45 -7.86 -19.69 -13.06
CA GLU A 45 -9.24 -20.02 -12.72
C GLU A 45 -9.34 -20.28 -11.22
N LEU A 46 -10.40 -19.75 -10.61
CA LEU A 46 -10.72 -20.03 -9.22
C LEU A 46 -11.47 -21.37 -9.13
N PRO A 47 -11.30 -22.12 -8.04
CA PRO A 47 -12.08 -23.34 -7.82
C PRO A 47 -13.57 -23.01 -7.64
N LYS A 48 -14.45 -23.97 -7.95
CA LYS A 48 -15.91 -23.83 -7.80
C LYS A 48 -16.36 -23.51 -6.37
N LYS A 49 -15.54 -23.87 -5.37
CA LYS A 49 -15.76 -23.56 -3.96
C LYS A 49 -14.43 -23.14 -3.35
N LEU A 50 -14.47 -22.04 -2.59
CA LEU A 50 -13.35 -21.55 -1.78
C LEU A 50 -13.70 -21.73 -0.30
N SER A 51 -12.73 -22.21 0.49
CA SER A 51 -12.83 -22.15 1.95
C SER A 51 -12.44 -20.77 2.44
N PHE A 52 -13.18 -20.25 3.41
CA PHE A 52 -12.79 -19.01 4.08
C PHE A 52 -11.59 -19.29 4.99
N LEU A 53 -10.51 -18.52 4.83
CA LEU A 53 -9.37 -18.57 5.74
C LEU A 53 -9.62 -17.71 6.98
N TRP A 54 -10.29 -16.58 6.82
CA TRP A 54 -10.62 -15.66 7.91
C TRP A 54 -11.84 -14.80 7.56
N ARG A 55 -12.45 -14.21 8.59
CA ARG A 55 -13.52 -13.21 8.48
C ARG A 55 -13.49 -12.30 9.71
N ALA A 56 -13.81 -11.02 9.53
CA ALA A 56 -14.00 -10.07 10.61
C ALA A 56 -15.29 -9.24 10.37
N PRO A 57 -16.00 -8.81 11.44
CA PRO A 57 -17.11 -7.87 11.31
C PRO A 57 -16.62 -6.48 10.90
N VAL A 58 -17.42 -5.75 10.11
CA VAL A 58 -17.14 -4.37 9.67
C VAL A 58 -18.21 -3.43 10.24
N GLY A 59 -17.79 -2.28 10.78
CA GLY A 59 -18.67 -1.25 11.35
C GLY A 59 -19.34 -0.36 10.30
N MET A 60 -20.06 0.68 10.74
CA MET A 60 -20.85 1.55 9.86
C MET A 60 -20.06 2.64 9.11
N GLY A 61 -18.76 2.80 9.40
CA GLY A 61 -17.93 3.88 8.84
C GLY A 61 -17.73 5.01 9.82
#